data_AF-A0A352A717-F1
#
_entry.id   AF-A0A352A717-F1
#
_cell.length_a   1.000
_cell.length_b   1.000
_cell.length_c   1.000
_cell.angle_alpha   90.00
_cell.angle_beta   90.00
_cell.angle_gamma   90.00
#
_symmetry.space_group_name_H-M   'P 1'
#
loop_
_entity.id
_entity.type
_entity.pdbx_description
1 polymer ?
#
loop_
_entity_poly.entity_id
_entity_poly.type
_entity_poly.pdbx_seq_one_letter_code
_entity_poly.pdbx_strand_id
1 'polypeptide(L)' 'MAVNLKGRSFLTLMDFSPLEIRYLLDLAHDLKAKKRAGISNYVLKGKNIVLLFEKTSTRTRCAF' A
#
# COMPACT_ATOMS: atom_id res chain seq x y z
N MET A 1 10.11 1.73 -18.18
CA MET A 1 10.81 2.23 -16.98
C MET A 1 10.29 1.42 -15.80
N ALA A 2 11.14 0.71 -15.06
CA ALA A 2 10.69 0.00 -13.86
C ALA A 2 10.50 1.02 -12.72
N VAL A 3 9.29 1.12 -12.17
CA VAL A 3 9.00 1.96 -11.00
C VAL A 3 9.53 1.24 -9.75
N ASN A 4 10.43 1.89 -9.00
CA ASN A 4 10.97 1.34 -7.75
C ASN A 4 10.66 2.27 -6.58
N LEU A 5 9.83 1.80 -5.65
CA LEU A 5 9.42 2.54 -4.44
C LEU A 5 10.02 1.96 -3.15
N LYS A 6 10.97 1.03 -3.24
CA LYS A 6 11.56 0.37 -2.06
C LYS A 6 12.28 1.39 -1.18
N GLY A 7 11.94 1.41 0.11
CA GLY A 7 12.55 2.32 1.09
C GLY A 7 12.01 3.74 1.06
N ARG A 8 10.99 4.05 0.24
CA ARG A 8 10.35 5.36 0.21
C ARG A 8 9.26 5.49 1.26
N SER A 9 9.19 6.67 1.88
CA SER A 9 8.06 7.09 2.73
C SER A 9 6.92 7.65 1.88
N PHE A 10 5.67 7.41 2.29
CA PHE A 10 4.47 7.96 1.66
C PHE A 10 3.84 9.00 2.60
N LEU A 11 4.22 10.27 2.45
CA LEU A 11 3.74 11.36 3.31
C LEU A 11 2.69 12.23 2.61
N THR A 12 2.94 12.59 1.35
CA THR A 12 2.00 13.34 0.50
C THR A 12 2.06 12.86 -0.95
N LEU A 13 0.98 13.07 -1.71
CA LEU A 13 0.94 12.75 -3.14
C LEU A 13 1.92 13.59 -3.96
N MET A 14 2.30 14.77 -3.45
CA MET A 14 3.26 15.66 -4.12
C MET A 14 4.68 15.05 -4.20
N ASP A 15 4.98 14.05 -3.38
CA ASP A 15 6.27 13.35 -3.38
C ASP A 15 6.37 12.29 -4.50
N PHE A 16 5.32 12.13 -5.31
CA PHE A 16 5.21 11.09 -6.32
C PHE A 16 4.91 11.68 -7.69
N SER A 17 5.58 11.14 -8.70
CA SER A 17 5.28 11.41 -10.10
C SER A 17 3.95 10.77 -10.50
N PRO A 18 3.27 11.28 -11.55
CA PRO A 18 2.06 10.67 -12.08
C PRO A 18 2.21 9.19 -12.44
N LEU A 19 3.40 8.78 -12.91
CA LEU A 19 3.69 7.39 -13.26
C LEU A 19 3.78 6.49 -12.01
N GLU A 20 4.39 6.96 -10.93
CA GLU A 20 4.44 6.23 -9.65
C GLU A 20 3.04 6.07 -9.05
N ILE A 21 2.22 7.12 -9.11
CA ILE A 21 0.82 7.06 -8.67
C ILE A 21 0.04 6.06 -9.52
N ARG A 22 0.22 6.08 -10.85
CA ARG A 22 -0.43 5.12 -11.75
C ARG A 22 -0.04 3.69 -11.41
N TYR A 23 1.24 3.44 -11.16
CA TYR A 23 1.74 2.14 -10.72
C TYR A 23 1.07 1.67 -9.41
N LEU A 24 0.93 2.56 -8.42
CA LEU A 24 0.25 2.23 -7.14
C LEU A 24 -1.23 1.90 -7.35
N LEU A 25 -1.92 2.61 -8.24
CA LEU A 25 -3.33 2.33 -8.57
C LEU A 25 -3.50 0.98 -9.27
N ASP A 26 -2.63 0.66 -10.23
CA ASP A 26 -2.66 -0.62 -10.94
C ASP A 26 -2.35 -1.78 -9.99
N LEU A 27 -1.39 -1.60 -9.08
CA LEU A 27 -1.09 -2.58 -8.02
C LEU A 27 -2.28 -2.79 -7.07
N ALA A 28 -2.94 -1.71 -6.63
CA ALA A 28 -4.11 -1.81 -5.77
C ALA A 28 -5.28 -2.55 -6.45
N HIS A 29 -5.45 -2.35 -7.76
CA HIS A 29 -6.46 -3.06 -8.55
C HIS A 29 -6.17 -4.57 -8.61
N ASP A 30 -4.93 -4.95 -8.90
CA ASP A 30 -4.51 -6.36 -8.96
C ASP A 30 -4.65 -7.07 -7.59
N LEU A 31 -4.20 -6.44 -6.51
CA LEU A 31 -4.33 -7.00 -5.15
C LEU A 31 -5.80 -7.19 -4.76
N LYS A 32 -6.68 -6.25 -5.14
CA LYS A 32 -8.12 -6.36 -4.93
C LYS A 32 -8.73 -7.53 -5.72
N ALA A 33 -8.32 -7.71 -6.98
CA ALA A 33 -8.76 -8.82 -7.81
C ALA A 33 -8.31 -10.18 -7.24
N LYS A 34 -7.04 -10.31 -6.84
CA LYS A 34 -6.49 -11.52 -6.20
C LYS A 34 -7.22 -11.88 -4.91
N LYS A 35 -7.46 -10.90 -4.04
CA LYS A 35 -8.24 -11.09 -2.81
C LYS A 35 -9.66 -11.61 -3.11
N ARG A 36 -10.33 -11.07 -4.13
CA ARG A 36 -11.67 -11.52 -4.55
C ARG A 36 -11.67 -12.94 -5.13
N ALA A 37 -10.60 -13.32 -5.82
CA ALA A 37 -10.39 -14.67 -6.32
C ALA A 37 -9.99 -15.69 -5.23
N GLY A 38 -9.84 -15.26 -3.97
CA GLY A 38 -9.38 -16.12 -2.87
C GLY A 38 -7.88 -16.41 -2.89
N ILE A 39 -7.11 -15.73 -3.73
CA ILE A 39 -5.66 -15.90 -3.85
C ILE A 39 -4.99 -15.06 -2.76
N SER A 40 -4.45 -15.74 -1.74
CA SER A 40 -3.71 -15.09 -0.65
C SER A 40 -2.22 -15.40 -0.79
N ASN A 41 -1.43 -14.38 -1.11
CA ASN A 41 0.03 -14.47 -1.13
C ASN A 41 0.61 -13.78 0.10
N TYR A 42 1.43 -14.50 0.88
CA TYR A 42 2.12 -13.96 2.06
C TYR A 42 3.36 -13.14 1.68
N VAL A 43 3.17 -12.11 0.85
CA VAL A 43 4.25 -11.29 0.26
C VAL A 43 5.09 -10.52 1.30
N LEU A 44 4.54 -10.28 2.50
CA LEU A 44 5.20 -9.56 3.60
C LEU A 44 5.44 -10.45 4.82
N LYS A 45 5.51 -11.78 4.65
CA LYS A 45 5.75 -12.73 5.75
C LYS A 45 7.01 -12.34 6.54
N GLY A 46 6.88 -12.25 7.86
CA GLY A 46 7.98 -11.90 8.77
C GLY A 46 8.31 -10.41 8.85
N LYS A 47 7.51 -9.54 8.22
CA LYS A 47 7.59 -8.07 8.41
C LYS A 47 6.57 -7.62 9.45
N ASN A 48 6.95 -6.63 10.26
CA ASN A 48 6.11 -6.02 11.28
C ASN A 48 5.91 -4.53 10.97
N ILE A 49 4.75 -3.98 11.34
CA ILE A 49 4.44 -2.56 11.26
C ILE A 49 4.02 -2.03 12.62
N VAL A 50 4.25 -0.73 12.86
CA VAL A 50 3.78 -0.01 14.05
C VAL A 50 2.76 1.03 13.60
N LEU A 51 1.62 1.08 14.26
CA LEU A 51 0.55 2.04 13.98
C LEU A 51 0.44 3.04 15.13
N LEU A 52 0.84 4.30 14.88
CA LEU A 52 0.77 5.39 15.85
C LEU A 52 -0.42 6.30 15.49
N PHE A 53 -1.38 6.44 16.41
CA PHE A 53 -2.57 7.27 16.24
C PHE A 53 -2.64 8.31 17.35
N GLU A 54 -2.44 9.59 17.01
CA GLU A 54 -2.70 10.70 17.92
C GLU A 54 -4.21 10.97 18.08
N LYS A 55 -4.96 10.81 16.98
CA LYS A 55 -6.42 10.90 16.95
C LYS A 55 -7.02 9.55 16.60
N THR A 56 -8.13 9.21 17.26
CA THR A 56 -8.83 7.95 17.04
C THR A 56 -9.41 7.89 15.62
N SER A 57 -9.11 6.82 14.87
CA SER A 57 -9.61 6.63 13.51
C SER A 57 -9.80 5.14 13.20
N THR A 58 -11.05 4.66 13.35
CA THR A 58 -11.39 3.25 13.15
C THR A 58 -11.13 2.78 11.73
N ARG A 59 -11.53 3.58 10.73
CA ARG A 59 -11.38 3.20 9.31
C ARG A 59 -9.93 3.08 8.89
N THR A 60 -9.08 4.01 9.34
CA THR A 60 -7.66 4.00 9.02
C THR A 60 -6.97 2.80 9.67
N ARG A 61 -7.24 2.54 10.96
CA ARG A 61 -6.66 1.38 11.66
C ARG A 61 -7.04 0.05 11.03
N CYS A 62 -8.27 -0.12 10.55
CA CYS A 62 -8.72 -1.37 9.92
C CYS A 62 -8.25 -1.53 8.46
N ALA A 63 -7.74 -0.47 7.83
CA ALA A 63 -7.26 -0.51 6.45
C ALA A 63 -5.77 -0.87 6.35
N PHE A 64 -4.99 -0.57 7.38
CA PHE A 64 -3.59 -1.01 7.55
C PHE A 64 -3.55 -2.41 8.17
#